data_AF-A0A060CE74-F1
#
_entry.id   AF-A0A060CE74-F1
#
_cell.length_a   1.000
_cell.length_b   1.000
_cell.length_c   1.000
_cell.angle_alpha   90.00
_cell.angle_beta   90.00
_cell.angle_gamma   90.00
#
_symmetry.space_group_name_H-M   'P 1'
#
loop_
_entity.id
_entity.type
_entity.pdbx_description
1 polymer ?
#
loop_
_entity_poly.entity_id
_entity_poly.type
_entity_poly.pdbx_seq_one_letter_code
_entity_poly.pdbx_strand_id
1 'polypeptide(L)' 'GANSIILPGVTLGTHCVVAAGSIVNHSVPPYSVCAGSPAKVIKKYDFETKQWTRT' A
#
# COMPACT_ATOMS: atom_id res chain seq x y z
N GLY A 1 -7.57 2.72 -3.30
CA GLY A 1 -8.92 2.11 -3.28
C GLY A 1 -9.93 3.21 -3.10
N ALA A 2 -11.24 2.95 -3.24
CA ALA A 2 -12.23 4.01 -3.03
C ALA A 2 -12.20 4.53 -1.58
N ASN A 3 -12.44 5.83 -1.38
CA ASN A 3 -12.40 6.49 -0.06
C ASN A 3 -11.07 6.30 0.69
N SER A 4 -9.93 6.27 -0.02
CA SER A 4 -8.62 6.35 0.63
C SER A 4 -8.17 7.80 0.77
N ILE A 5 -7.62 8.14 1.93
CA ILE A 5 -7.07 9.46 2.23
C ILE A 5 -5.56 9.35 2.21
N ILE A 6 -4.89 10.14 1.37
CA ILE A 6 -3.43 10.20 1.29
C ILE A 6 -3.00 11.53 1.88
N LEU A 7 -2.20 11.50 2.95
CA LEU A 7 -1.70 12.72 3.58
C LEU A 7 -0.67 13.43 2.67
N PRO A 8 -0.59 14.77 2.73
CA PRO A 8 0.42 15.52 1.97
C PRO A 8 1.84 15.12 2.40
N GLY A 9 2.75 15.04 1.42
CA GLY A 9 4.15 14.63 1.65
C GLY A 9 4.39 13.11 1.58
N VAL A 10 3.35 12.31 1.37
CA VAL A 10 3.46 10.86 1.17
C VAL A 10 3.78 10.54 -0.29
N THR A 11 4.77 9.68 -0.51
CA THR A 11 5.10 9.13 -1.83
C THR A 11 4.56 7.71 -1.96
N LEU A 12 3.82 7.45 -3.04
CA LEU A 12 3.37 6.10 -3.40
C LEU A 12 4.29 5.53 -4.47
N GLY A 13 4.92 4.39 -4.19
CA GLY A 13 5.74 3.69 -5.15
C GLY A 13 4.95 3.09 -6.32
N THR A 14 5.64 2.83 -7.42
CA THR A 14 5.09 2.17 -8.62
C THR A 14 4.42 0.85 -8.28
N HIS A 15 3.25 0.59 -8.89
CA HIS A 15 2.48 -0.64 -8.64
C HIS A 15 2.04 -0.87 -7.18
N CYS A 16 2.04 0.17 -6.32
CA CYS A 16 1.45 0.03 -5.00
C CYS A 16 -0.08 -0.06 -5.08
N VAL A 17 -0.68 -0.77 -4.13
CA VAL A 17 -2.14 -0.92 -4.03
C VAL A 17 -2.58 -0.40 -2.66
N VAL A 18 -3.43 0.62 -2.66
CA VAL A 18 -4.06 1.15 -1.44
C VAL A 18 -5.45 0.54 -1.30
N ALA A 19 -5.78 -0.07 -0.17
CA ALA A 19 -7.12 -0.60 0.08
C ALA A 19 -8.18 0.52 0.20
N ALA A 20 -9.45 0.17 0.08
CA ALA A 20 -10.54 1.12 0.31
C ALA A 20 -10.58 1.55 1.79
N GLY A 21 -10.99 2.79 2.08
CA GLY A 21 -11.10 3.31 3.45
C GLY A 21 -9.76 3.46 4.20
N SER A 22 -8.62 3.47 3.49
CA SER A 22 -7.30 3.52 4.12
C SER A 22 -6.79 4.95 4.26
N ILE A 23 -6.14 5.26 5.40
CA ILE A 23 -5.51 6.56 5.66
C ILE A 23 -3.99 6.41 5.58
N VAL A 24 -3.39 6.84 4.47
CA VAL A 24 -1.95 6.73 4.21
C VAL A 24 -1.23 7.91 4.82
N ASN A 25 -0.49 7.65 5.91
CA ASN A 25 0.28 8.65 6.66
C ASN A 25 1.80 8.55 6.47
N HIS A 26 2.29 7.58 5.70
CA HIS A 26 3.71 7.40 5.39
C HIS A 26 3.91 6.88 3.96
N SER A 27 5.09 7.14 3.39
CA SER A 27 5.45 6.70 2.04
C SER A 27 5.39 5.17 1.92
N VAL A 28 4.75 4.70 0.83
CA VAL A 28 4.55 3.28 0.57
C VAL A 28 5.56 2.82 -0.48
N PRO A 29 6.36 1.78 -0.21
CA PRO A 29 7.32 1.26 -1.18
C PRO A 29 6.62 0.72 -2.44
N PRO A 30 7.31 0.68 -3.59
CA PRO A 30 6.75 0.12 -4.81
C PRO A 30 6.38 -1.35 -4.60
N TYR A 31 5.41 -1.83 -5.38
CA TYR A 31 4.93 -3.22 -5.35
C TYR A 31 4.45 -3.71 -3.97
N SER A 32 3.85 -2.81 -3.19
CA SER A 32 3.34 -3.09 -1.86
C SER A 32 1.84 -2.81 -1.78
N VAL A 33 1.12 -3.61 -0.99
CA VAL A 33 -0.30 -3.37 -0.67
C VAL A 33 -0.39 -2.78 0.73
N CYS A 34 -0.96 -1.59 0.85
CA CYS A 34 -1.25 -0.99 2.14
C CYS A 34 -2.76 -0.96 2.42
N ALA A 35 -3.13 -1.18 3.69
CA ALA A 35 -4.51 -1.17 4.14
C ALA A 35 -4.63 -0.69 5.58
N GLY A 36 -5.79 -0.11 5.92
CA GLY A 36 -6.15 0.30 7.27
C GLY A 36 -6.03 1.80 7.54
N SER A 37 -6.35 2.19 8.76
CA SER A 37 -6.27 3.57 9.25
C SER A 37 -5.67 3.57 10.66
N PRO A 38 -4.35 3.78 10.82
CA PRO A 38 -3.37 4.17 9.79
C PRO A 38 -3.04 3.04 8.79
N ALA A 39 -2.79 3.37 7.53
CA ALA A 39 -2.50 2.40 6.49
C ALA A 39 -1.17 1.70 6.77
N LYS A 40 -1.17 0.37 6.86
CA LYS A 40 0.03 -0.45 7.04
C LYS A 40 0.25 -1.32 5.81
N VAL A 41 1.50 -1.60 5.46
CA VAL A 41 1.81 -2.57 4.40
C VAL A 41 1.44 -3.97 4.89
N ILE A 42 0.47 -4.59 4.22
CA ILE A 42 -0.07 -5.92 4.57
C ILE A 42 0.43 -7.01 3.62
N LYS A 43 0.80 -6.66 2.40
CA LYS A 43 1.31 -7.60 1.39
C LYS A 43 2.42 -6.96 0.60
N LYS A 44 3.37 -7.78 0.17
CA LYS A 44 4.40 -7.42 -0.79
C LYS A 44 4.28 -8.32 -2.01
N TYR A 45 4.56 -7.77 -3.17
CA TYR A 45 4.68 -8.56 -4.38
C TYR A 45 6.01 -9.29 -4.36
N ASP A 46 5.97 -10.61 -4.47
CA ASP A 46 7.15 -11.43 -4.69
C ASP A 46 7.35 -11.62 -6.19
N PHE A 47 8.51 -11.18 -6.68
CA PHE A 47 8.87 -11.25 -8.10
C PHE A 47 9.25 -12.66 -8.56
N GLU A 48 9.68 -13.54 -7.64
CA GLU A 48 10.05 -14.91 -7.98
C GLU A 48 8.82 -15.79 -8.16
N THR A 49 7.88 -15.71 -7.20
CA THR A 49 6.65 -16.50 -7.23
C THR A 49 5.52 -15.82 -8.01
N LYS A 50 5.69 -14.54 -8.39
CA LYS A 50 4.67 -13.67 -9.01
C LYS A 50 3.39 -13.56 -8.19
N GLN A 51 3.48 -13.78 -6.88
CA GLN A 51 2.34 -13.82 -5.97
C GLN A 51 2.41 -12.68 -4.94
N TRP A 52 1.23 -12.32 -4.44
CA TRP A 52 1.12 -11.36 -3.34
C TRP A 52 1.28 -12.10 -2.01
N THR A 53 2.48 -12.05 -1.45
CA THR A 53 2.78 -12.68 -0.17
C THR A 53 2.39 -11.75 0.97
N ARG A 54 1.57 -12.26 1.89
CA ARG A 54 1.19 -11.53 3.11
C ARG A 54 2.41 -11.46 4.03
N THR A 55 2.80 -10.25 4.41
CA THR A 55 3.86 -10.03 5.40
C THR A 55 3.29 -10.18 6.80
#